data_AF-A0A7S4NXC7-F1
#
_entry.id   AF-A0A7S4NXC7-F1
#
_cell.length_a   1.000
_cell.length_b   1.000
_cell.length_c   1.000
_cell.angle_alpha   90.00
_cell.angle_beta   90.00
_cell.angle_gamma   90.00
#
_symmetry.space_group_name_H-M   'P 1'
#
loop_
_entity.id
_entity.type
_entity.pdbx_description
1 polymer ?
#
loop_
_entity_poly.entity_id
_entity_poly.type
_entity_poly.pdbx_seq_one_letter_code
_entity_poly.pdbx_strand_id
1 'polypeptide(L)'
;SDMWECIKLFPYLDRYWIYSEMHWQLYFQHPQLLVARANAKEEMRKLLKGLTKENVSKQRRHLARICHSNPLVVMEVVLDQIQEYESMIDVCKDALGYCGSLALDILSYLIVEELGGALYISKPFLQDDCANLARWLLNFSSFLSDVYLKYPRMEMKGLLQHIFNRLQKDSLGELQILRDLVAKMAGIKFDVATISSEDIDSRSGGERLRLASEYPWPTEVLFDRAEAAGDMGIGKLGGAAKIKAYQAAQKERSEACKWLINSLQESKLTVPLLVLIAQQTSGCLFTAEAIKQDKIRFSSWLHVQCQETLLVYADFLWRRVPTKDIVGLLPGPMDLINQLQMEPALALFLLRPALK
;
A
#
# COMPACT_ATOMS: atom_id res chain seq x y z
N SER A 1 -15.30 -16.74 15.20
CA SER A 1 -14.58 -17.61 14.25
C SER A 1 -15.53 -18.09 13.16
N ASP A 2 -16.71 -18.57 13.55
CA ASP A 2 -17.62 -19.30 12.66
C ASP A 2 -18.25 -18.46 11.55
N MET A 3 -18.54 -17.18 11.80
CA MET A 3 -19.10 -16.29 10.77
C MET A 3 -18.16 -16.08 9.57
N TRP A 4 -16.85 -15.97 9.82
CA TRP A 4 -15.86 -15.83 8.75
C TRP A 4 -15.79 -17.06 7.86
N GLU A 5 -15.94 -18.25 8.44
CA GLU A 5 -15.90 -19.51 7.70
C GLU A 5 -17.01 -19.62 6.66
N CYS A 6 -18.17 -18.99 6.92
CA CYS A 6 -19.25 -18.85 5.96
C CYS A 6 -18.98 -17.72 4.95
N ILE A 7 -18.61 -16.53 5.45
CA ILE A 7 -18.45 -15.33 4.63
C ILE A 7 -17.32 -15.48 3.60
N LYS A 8 -16.21 -16.13 3.95
CA LYS A 8 -15.05 -16.29 3.07
C LYS A 8 -15.33 -17.08 1.78
N LEU A 9 -16.42 -17.84 1.74
CA LEU A 9 -16.83 -18.64 0.58
C LEU A 9 -17.40 -17.76 -0.55
N PHE A 10 -17.87 -16.55 -0.22
CA PHE A 10 -18.39 -15.62 -1.22
C PHE A 10 -17.26 -14.86 -1.93
N PRO A 11 -17.45 -14.51 -3.22
CA PRO A 11 -16.63 -13.54 -3.91
C PRO A 11 -16.52 -12.23 -3.12
N TYR A 12 -15.38 -11.53 -3.24
CA TYR A 12 -15.12 -10.33 -2.46
C TYR A 12 -16.17 -9.22 -2.68
N LEU A 13 -16.74 -9.12 -3.88
CA LEU A 13 -17.79 -8.15 -4.20
C LEU A 13 -19.05 -8.37 -3.35
N ASP A 14 -19.49 -9.62 -3.22
CA ASP A 14 -20.65 -9.97 -2.40
C ASP A 14 -20.37 -9.72 -0.91
N ARG A 15 -19.13 -10.01 -0.46
CA ARG A 15 -18.70 -9.68 0.90
C ARG A 15 -18.76 -8.17 1.15
N TYR A 16 -18.24 -7.37 0.23
CA TYR A 16 -18.24 -5.90 0.33
C TYR A 16 -19.67 -5.35 0.32
N TRP A 17 -20.56 -5.95 -0.47
CA TRP A 17 -21.97 -5.59 -0.44
C TRP A 17 -22.59 -5.85 0.93
N ILE A 18 -22.37 -7.04 1.52
CA ILE A 18 -22.82 -7.36 2.89
C ILE A 18 -22.27 -6.34 3.91
N TYR A 19 -20.98 -6.02 3.84
CA TYR A 19 -20.37 -5.05 4.74
C TYR A 19 -20.95 -3.66 4.57
N SER A 20 -21.22 -3.22 3.34
CA SER A 20 -21.85 -1.93 3.06
C SER A 20 -23.28 -1.83 3.60
N GLU A 21 -24.04 -2.92 3.48
CA GLU A 21 -25.40 -3.01 4.00
C GLU A 21 -25.41 -2.95 5.53
N MET A 22 -24.49 -3.68 6.16
CA MET A 22 -24.28 -3.60 7.61
C MET A 22 -23.84 -2.21 8.04
N HIS A 23 -22.99 -1.55 7.25
CA HIS A 23 -22.41 -0.25 7.60
C HIS A 23 -23.46 0.87 7.56
N TRP A 24 -24.26 0.92 6.50
CA TRP A 24 -25.13 2.06 6.19
C TRP A 24 -26.61 1.84 6.45
N GLN A 25 -27.08 0.60 6.55
CA GLN A 25 -28.51 0.33 6.76
C GLN A 25 -28.77 -0.26 8.14
N LEU A 26 -28.13 -1.37 8.47
CA LEU A 26 -28.51 -2.20 9.62
C LEU A 26 -28.44 -1.46 10.97
N TYR A 27 -27.38 -0.66 11.18
CA TYR A 27 -27.22 0.12 12.41
C TYR A 27 -28.32 1.17 12.62
N PHE A 28 -28.90 1.70 11.54
CA PHE A 28 -29.89 2.78 11.59
C PHE A 28 -31.33 2.26 11.66
N GLN A 29 -31.56 1.00 11.26
CA GLN A 29 -32.86 0.36 11.35
C GLN A 29 -33.21 -0.09 12.78
N HIS A 30 -32.21 -0.33 13.64
CA HIS A 30 -32.41 -0.85 14.99
C HIS A 30 -31.73 0.02 16.06
N PRO A 31 -32.49 0.71 16.95
CA PRO A 31 -31.92 1.58 17.98
C PRO A 31 -30.91 0.90 18.90
N GLN A 32 -31.11 -0.40 19.20
CA GLN A 32 -30.20 -1.18 20.03
C GLN A 32 -28.81 -1.32 19.39
N LEU A 33 -28.76 -1.50 18.06
CA LEU A 33 -27.50 -1.58 17.33
C LEU A 33 -26.80 -0.22 17.25
N LEU A 34 -27.56 0.87 17.16
CA LEU A 34 -27.00 2.23 17.19
C LEU A 34 -26.31 2.52 18.53
N VAL A 35 -26.91 2.11 19.65
CA VAL A 35 -26.29 2.22 20.99
C VAL A 35 -25.04 1.34 21.07
N ALA A 36 -25.10 0.10 20.58
CA ALA A 36 -23.93 -0.79 20.55
C ALA A 36 -22.78 -0.21 19.71
N ARG A 37 -23.08 0.42 18.57
CA ARG A 37 -22.10 1.14 17.73
C ARG A 37 -21.46 2.29 18.50
N ALA A 38 -22.25 3.15 19.13
CA ALA A 38 -21.74 4.28 19.90
C ALA A 38 -20.83 3.82 21.06
N ASN A 39 -21.25 2.78 21.78
CA ASN A 39 -20.47 2.20 22.88
C ASN A 39 -19.15 1.61 22.38
N ALA A 40 -19.16 0.83 21.30
CA ALA A 40 -17.95 0.24 20.71
C ALA A 40 -17.00 1.33 20.20
N LYS A 41 -17.52 2.39 19.59
CA LYS A 41 -16.73 3.54 19.10
C LYS A 41 -16.01 4.24 20.25
N GLU A 42 -16.71 4.49 21.34
CA GLU A 42 -16.14 5.15 22.53
C GLU A 42 -15.15 4.24 23.28
N GLU A 43 -15.46 2.96 23.46
CA GLU A 43 -14.56 1.98 24.08
C GLU A 43 -13.26 1.86 23.28
N MET A 44 -13.35 1.76 21.95
CA MET A 44 -12.18 1.66 21.08
C MET A 44 -11.34 2.93 21.09
N ARG A 45 -11.95 4.12 21.05
CA ARG A 45 -11.22 5.39 21.16
C ARG A 45 -10.47 5.52 22.48
N LYS A 46 -11.09 5.14 23.59
CA LYS A 46 -10.43 5.13 24.91
C LYS A 46 -9.24 4.18 24.93
N LEU A 47 -9.39 3.00 24.35
CA LEU A 47 -8.33 2.00 24.25
C LEU A 47 -7.15 2.56 23.44
N LEU A 48 -7.40 3.10 22.24
CA LEU A 48 -6.35 3.61 21.36
C LEU A 48 -5.56 4.78 21.96
N LYS A 49 -6.19 5.66 22.75
CA LYS A 49 -5.49 6.75 23.46
C LYS A 49 -4.39 6.27 24.41
N GLY A 50 -4.57 5.08 24.99
CA GLY A 50 -3.59 4.47 25.88
C GLY A 50 -2.67 3.48 25.19
N LEU A 51 -2.83 3.23 23.88
CA LEU A 51 -2.14 2.16 23.18
C LEU A 51 -0.76 2.62 22.70
N THR A 52 0.26 1.82 22.99
CA THR A 52 1.65 2.06 22.59
C THR A 52 2.28 0.78 22.06
N LYS A 53 3.42 0.88 21.38
CA LYS A 53 4.16 -0.29 20.86
C LYS A 53 4.48 -1.32 21.96
N GLU A 54 4.76 -0.85 23.18
CA GLU A 54 5.15 -1.72 24.30
C GLU A 54 3.97 -2.42 24.97
N ASN A 55 2.79 -1.79 24.96
CA ASN A 55 1.63 -2.29 25.70
C ASN A 55 0.58 -2.99 24.83
N VAL A 56 0.69 -2.93 23.51
CA VAL A 56 -0.28 -3.54 22.57
C VAL A 56 -0.50 -5.02 22.86
N SER A 57 0.57 -5.76 23.20
CA SER A 57 0.48 -7.18 23.59
C SER A 57 -0.28 -7.39 24.90
N LYS A 58 -0.16 -6.46 25.86
CA LYS A 58 -0.90 -6.52 27.14
C LYS A 58 -2.41 -6.27 26.90
N GLN A 59 -2.75 -5.39 25.97
CA GLN A 59 -4.13 -5.05 25.62
C GLN A 59 -4.80 -6.01 24.62
N ARG A 60 -4.08 -7.04 24.14
CA ARG A 60 -4.56 -7.95 23.08
C ARG A 60 -5.94 -8.58 23.34
N ARG A 61 -6.23 -8.97 24.59
CA ARG A 61 -7.51 -9.60 24.94
C ARG A 61 -8.66 -8.60 24.85
N HIS A 62 -8.42 -7.37 25.27
CA HIS A 62 -9.40 -6.30 25.21
C HIS A 62 -9.67 -5.90 23.76
N LEU A 63 -8.61 -5.72 22.96
CA LEU A 63 -8.69 -5.50 21.51
C LEU A 63 -9.50 -6.60 20.80
N ALA A 64 -9.14 -7.86 21.02
CA ALA A 64 -9.83 -8.99 20.41
C ALA A 64 -11.33 -9.02 20.76
N ARG A 65 -11.68 -8.76 22.03
CA ARG A 65 -13.08 -8.75 22.48
C ARG A 65 -13.92 -7.68 21.75
N ILE A 66 -13.41 -6.44 21.69
CA ILE A 66 -14.14 -5.34 21.04
C ILE A 66 -14.24 -5.59 19.54
N CYS A 67 -13.13 -6.03 18.93
CA CYS A 67 -13.07 -6.28 17.49
C CYS A 67 -13.96 -7.44 17.04
N HIS A 68 -14.04 -8.53 17.81
CA HIS A 68 -14.96 -9.63 17.49
C HIS A 68 -16.43 -9.26 17.63
N SER A 69 -16.75 -8.26 18.47
CA SER A 69 -18.12 -7.82 18.69
C SER A 69 -18.59 -6.84 17.61
N ASN A 70 -17.75 -5.86 17.24
CA ASN A 70 -18.09 -4.82 16.27
C ASN A 70 -16.90 -4.49 15.35
N PRO A 71 -16.52 -5.39 14.42
CA PRO A 71 -15.32 -5.22 13.61
C PRO A 71 -15.39 -3.99 12.69
N LEU A 72 -16.54 -3.69 12.09
CA LEU A 72 -16.75 -2.50 11.25
C LEU A 72 -16.41 -1.20 12.00
N VAL A 73 -17.01 -1.00 13.16
CA VAL A 73 -16.82 0.21 13.98
C VAL A 73 -15.38 0.33 14.48
N VAL A 74 -14.77 -0.81 14.85
CA VAL A 74 -13.38 -0.82 15.31
C VAL A 74 -12.43 -0.43 14.19
N MET A 75 -12.61 -0.98 12.99
CA MET A 75 -11.76 -0.65 11.84
C MET A 75 -11.95 0.81 11.37
N GLU A 76 -13.17 1.35 11.41
CA GLU A 76 -13.43 2.77 11.17
C GLU A 76 -12.60 3.66 12.12
N VAL A 77 -12.67 3.39 13.43
CA VAL A 77 -11.89 4.14 14.44
C VAL A 77 -10.39 4.00 14.21
N VAL A 78 -9.91 2.83 13.78
CA VAL A 78 -8.49 2.63 13.44
C VAL A 78 -8.09 3.52 12.25
N LEU A 79 -8.89 3.56 11.19
CA LEU A 79 -8.63 4.42 10.02
C LEU A 79 -8.62 5.91 10.39
N ASP A 80 -9.50 6.35 11.28
CA ASP A 80 -9.51 7.73 11.77
C ASP A 80 -8.18 8.08 12.47
N GLN A 81 -7.74 7.22 13.38
CA GLN A 81 -6.55 7.49 14.19
C GLN A 81 -5.26 7.46 13.37
N ILE A 82 -5.13 6.55 12.40
CA ILE A 82 -3.92 6.49 11.57
C ILE A 82 -3.84 7.65 10.58
N GLN A 83 -4.97 8.17 10.11
CA GLN A 83 -4.99 9.32 9.21
C GLN A 83 -4.55 10.60 9.94
N GLU A 84 -4.94 10.74 11.22
CA GLU A 84 -4.61 11.91 12.03
C GLU A 84 -3.20 11.85 12.61
N TYR A 85 -2.75 10.68 13.09
CA TYR A 85 -1.49 10.53 13.82
C TYR A 85 -0.57 9.48 13.19
N GLU A 86 0.54 9.93 12.60
CA GLU A 86 1.57 9.06 12.01
C GLU A 86 2.14 8.05 13.02
N SER A 87 2.29 8.45 14.28
CA SER A 87 2.78 7.59 15.37
C SER A 87 1.88 6.38 15.66
N MET A 88 0.60 6.45 15.27
CA MET A 88 -0.36 5.37 15.47
C MET A 88 -0.29 4.28 14.39
N ILE A 89 0.38 4.53 13.25
CA ILE A 89 0.44 3.58 12.12
C ILE A 89 0.99 2.22 12.59
N ASP A 90 2.18 2.21 13.20
CA ASP A 90 2.80 0.97 13.68
C ASP A 90 2.00 0.30 14.80
N VAL A 91 1.45 1.10 15.72
CA VAL A 91 0.68 0.59 16.86
C VAL A 91 -0.60 -0.10 16.38
N CYS A 92 -1.32 0.52 15.45
CA CYS A 92 -2.53 -0.04 14.84
C CYS A 92 -2.21 -1.27 13.99
N LYS A 93 -1.15 -1.24 13.18
CA LYS A 93 -0.66 -2.39 12.40
C LYS A 93 -0.37 -3.60 13.28
N ASP A 94 0.21 -3.39 14.45
CA ASP A 94 0.46 -4.44 15.44
C ASP A 94 -0.82 -4.91 16.14
N ALA A 95 -1.74 -3.99 16.45
CA ALA A 95 -3.03 -4.31 17.04
C ALA A 95 -3.90 -5.20 16.15
N LEU A 96 -3.85 -5.01 14.82
CA LEU A 96 -4.61 -5.82 13.84
C LEU A 96 -4.33 -7.32 13.93
N GLY A 97 -3.16 -7.72 14.45
CA GLY A 97 -2.81 -9.13 14.66
C GLY A 97 -3.73 -9.83 15.67
N TYR A 98 -4.49 -9.06 16.45
CA TYR A 98 -5.43 -9.56 17.46
C TYR A 98 -6.91 -9.43 17.05
N CYS A 99 -7.20 -8.86 15.88
CA CYS A 99 -8.56 -8.53 15.42
C CYS A 99 -9.27 -9.68 14.66
N GLY A 100 -8.51 -10.67 14.19
CA GLY A 100 -9.02 -11.83 13.44
C GLY A 100 -9.25 -11.55 11.95
N SER A 101 -9.45 -12.61 11.17
CA SER A 101 -9.49 -12.54 9.69
C SER A 101 -10.67 -11.75 9.14
N LEU A 102 -11.85 -11.86 9.76
CA LEU A 102 -13.03 -11.07 9.35
C LEU A 102 -12.76 -9.57 9.46
N ALA A 103 -12.06 -9.14 10.50
CA ALA A 103 -11.75 -7.72 10.68
C ALA A 103 -10.77 -7.21 9.62
N LEU A 104 -9.82 -8.02 9.18
CA LEU A 104 -8.92 -7.67 8.07
C LEU A 104 -9.66 -7.57 6.74
N ASP A 105 -10.62 -8.45 6.47
CA ASP A 105 -11.45 -8.38 5.24
C ASP A 105 -12.45 -7.20 5.28
N ILE A 106 -12.94 -6.84 6.46
CA ILE A 106 -13.72 -5.62 6.65
C ILE A 106 -12.85 -4.37 6.49
N LEU A 107 -11.59 -4.42 6.96
CA LEU A 107 -10.65 -3.34 6.76
C LEU A 107 -10.40 -3.10 5.27
N SER A 108 -10.23 -4.13 4.45
CA SER A 108 -10.05 -3.96 3.00
C SER A 108 -11.26 -3.30 2.33
N TYR A 109 -12.48 -3.62 2.77
CA TYR A 109 -13.70 -2.93 2.35
C TYR A 109 -13.69 -1.44 2.74
N LEU A 110 -13.41 -1.13 4.01
CA LEU A 110 -13.40 0.25 4.51
C LEU A 110 -12.31 1.09 3.84
N ILE A 111 -11.19 0.49 3.45
CA ILE A 111 -10.14 1.16 2.68
C ILE A 111 -10.68 1.64 1.33
N VAL A 112 -11.42 0.80 0.61
CA VAL A 112 -12.06 1.17 -0.66
C VAL A 112 -13.11 2.25 -0.46
N GLU A 113 -13.87 2.17 0.63
CA GLU A 113 -14.89 3.14 0.99
C GLU A 113 -14.31 4.52 1.34
N GLU A 114 -13.18 4.54 2.06
CA GLU A 114 -12.42 5.76 2.39
C GLU A 114 -11.95 6.47 1.11
N LEU A 115 -11.36 5.71 0.19
CA LEU A 115 -10.86 6.25 -1.09
C LEU A 115 -11.99 6.70 -2.02
N GLY A 116 -13.14 6.02 -1.96
CA GLY A 116 -14.34 6.43 -2.69
C GLY A 116 -14.96 7.73 -2.18
N GLY A 117 -14.51 8.27 -1.04
CA GLY A 117 -15.11 9.45 -0.41
C GLY A 117 -16.49 9.18 0.16
N ALA A 118 -16.84 7.91 0.42
CA ALA A 118 -18.13 7.53 0.97
C ALA A 118 -18.16 7.61 2.51
N LEU A 119 -17.00 7.46 3.18
CA LEU A 119 -16.89 7.58 4.63
C LEU A 119 -16.89 9.03 5.14
N TYR A 120 -16.34 9.96 4.36
CA TYR A 120 -16.14 11.35 4.76
C TYR A 120 -16.47 12.34 3.65
N ILE A 121 -16.78 13.58 4.05
CA ILE A 121 -16.77 14.75 3.15
C ILE A 121 -15.44 14.76 2.39
N SER A 122 -15.51 14.96 1.07
CA SER A 122 -14.37 15.00 0.14
C SER A 122 -13.14 15.67 0.78
N LYS A 123 -12.14 14.86 1.15
CA LYS A 123 -10.88 15.35 1.71
C LYS A 123 -9.97 15.75 0.55
N PRO A 124 -9.43 16.98 0.52
CA PRO A 124 -8.49 17.35 -0.52
C PRO A 124 -7.23 16.49 -0.42
N PHE A 125 -6.76 15.98 -1.57
CA PHE A 125 -5.52 15.19 -1.65
C PHE A 125 -4.27 16.07 -1.59
N LEU A 126 -4.41 17.35 -1.92
CA LEU A 126 -3.34 18.34 -1.88
C LEU A 126 -3.59 19.34 -0.76
N GLN A 127 -2.48 19.87 -0.24
CA GLN A 127 -2.47 21.07 0.56
C GLN A 127 -2.74 22.29 -0.33
N ASP A 128 -3.08 23.42 0.29
CA ASP A 128 -3.40 24.68 -0.43
C ASP A 128 -2.27 25.17 -1.35
N ASP A 129 -1.02 24.78 -1.06
CA ASP A 129 0.17 25.09 -1.86
C ASP A 129 0.23 24.39 -3.24
N CYS A 130 -0.70 23.47 -3.53
CA CYS A 130 -0.78 22.69 -4.78
C CYS A 130 0.48 21.89 -5.15
N ALA A 131 1.39 21.67 -4.19
CA ALA A 131 2.66 20.96 -4.38
C ALA A 131 2.88 19.81 -3.38
N ASN A 132 2.20 19.84 -2.24
CA ASN A 132 2.36 18.85 -1.18
C ASN A 132 1.08 18.04 -1.02
N LEU A 133 1.23 16.72 -0.88
CA LEU A 133 0.11 15.86 -0.53
C LEU A 133 -0.37 16.16 0.89
N ALA A 134 -1.67 15.97 1.09
CA ALA A 134 -2.30 16.09 2.39
C ALA A 134 -1.76 15.01 3.33
N ARG A 135 -1.52 15.40 4.59
CA ARG A 135 -0.91 14.52 5.61
C ARG A 135 -1.70 13.23 5.83
N TRP A 136 -3.03 13.31 5.79
CA TRP A 136 -3.90 12.15 5.94
C TRP A 136 -3.63 11.10 4.86
N LEU A 137 -3.43 11.51 3.60
CA LEU A 137 -3.19 10.59 2.48
C LEU A 137 -1.82 9.92 2.59
N LEU A 138 -0.79 10.67 3.01
CA LEU A 138 0.54 10.12 3.26
C LEU A 138 0.52 9.08 4.37
N ASN A 139 -0.14 9.40 5.49
CA ASN A 139 -0.29 8.46 6.61
C ASN A 139 -1.09 7.22 6.20
N PHE A 140 -2.19 7.42 5.46
CA PHE A 140 -3.03 6.35 4.94
C PHE A 140 -2.26 5.43 4.00
N SER A 141 -1.56 6.00 3.02
CA SER A 141 -0.71 5.27 2.07
C SER A 141 0.37 4.44 2.78
N SER A 142 1.07 5.06 3.74
CA SER A 142 2.06 4.38 4.58
C SER A 142 1.44 3.20 5.33
N PHE A 143 0.31 3.42 6.01
CA PHE A 143 -0.42 2.36 6.72
C PHE A 143 -0.86 1.21 5.80
N LEU A 144 -1.42 1.50 4.62
CA LEU A 144 -1.82 0.47 3.66
C LEU A 144 -0.64 -0.40 3.24
N SER A 145 0.46 0.24 2.83
CA SER A 145 1.67 -0.46 2.38
C SER A 145 2.21 -1.41 3.47
N ASP A 146 2.15 -0.96 4.72
CA ASP A 146 2.59 -1.69 5.91
C ASP A 146 1.65 -2.85 6.28
N VAL A 147 0.34 -2.64 6.18
CA VAL A 147 -0.68 -3.66 6.45
C VAL A 147 -0.63 -4.76 5.40
N TYR A 148 -0.55 -4.44 4.10
CA TYR A 148 -0.45 -5.46 3.05
C TYR A 148 0.91 -6.17 3.03
N LEU A 149 1.98 -5.53 3.50
CA LEU A 149 3.25 -6.21 3.74
C LEU A 149 3.12 -7.28 4.84
N LYS A 150 2.48 -6.92 5.97
CA LYS A 150 2.35 -7.79 7.14
C LYS A 150 1.26 -8.86 7.01
N TYR A 151 0.16 -8.53 6.36
CA TYR A 151 -1.01 -9.38 6.16
C TYR A 151 -1.29 -9.56 4.66
N PRO A 152 -0.38 -10.20 3.89
CA PRO A 152 -0.47 -10.24 2.44
C PRO A 152 -1.65 -11.07 1.89
N ARG A 153 -2.31 -11.85 2.75
CA ARG A 153 -3.53 -12.61 2.42
C ARG A 153 -4.81 -11.79 2.55
N MET A 154 -4.72 -10.55 3.04
CA MET A 154 -5.85 -9.62 3.07
C MET A 154 -6.31 -9.35 1.63
N GLU A 155 -7.62 -9.23 1.44
CA GLU A 155 -8.22 -8.96 0.12
C GLU A 155 -7.64 -7.65 -0.43
N MET A 156 -7.17 -7.66 -1.69
CA MET A 156 -6.52 -6.52 -2.33
C MET A 156 -7.06 -6.20 -3.73
N LYS A 157 -7.80 -7.12 -4.35
CA LYS A 157 -8.39 -6.91 -5.68
C LYS A 157 -9.38 -5.75 -5.66
N GLY A 158 -10.15 -5.58 -4.58
CA GLY A 158 -11.03 -4.44 -4.39
C GLY A 158 -10.27 -3.11 -4.45
N LEU A 159 -9.14 -3.02 -3.75
CA LEU A 159 -8.27 -1.84 -3.78
C LEU A 159 -7.67 -1.61 -5.18
N LEU A 160 -7.10 -2.64 -5.80
CA LEU A 160 -6.47 -2.51 -7.13
C LEU A 160 -7.48 -2.09 -8.20
N GLN A 161 -8.69 -2.68 -8.18
CA GLN A 161 -9.76 -2.31 -9.09
C GLN A 161 -10.25 -0.89 -8.83
N HIS A 162 -10.34 -0.47 -7.57
CA HIS A 162 -10.71 0.90 -7.21
C HIS A 162 -9.68 1.89 -7.77
N ILE A 163 -8.38 1.66 -7.52
CA ILE A 163 -7.29 2.47 -8.06
C ILE A 163 -7.41 2.56 -9.58
N PHE A 164 -7.53 1.43 -10.28
CA PHE A 164 -7.69 1.43 -11.74
C PHE A 164 -8.86 2.30 -12.21
N ASN A 165 -10.05 2.13 -11.61
CA ASN A 165 -11.24 2.90 -11.97
C ASN A 165 -11.10 4.40 -11.67
N ARG A 166 -10.34 4.76 -10.63
CA ARG A 166 -10.07 6.16 -10.25
C ARG A 166 -9.06 6.81 -11.17
N LEU A 167 -8.01 6.08 -11.54
CA LEU A 167 -7.03 6.54 -12.54
C LEU A 167 -7.70 6.77 -13.91
N GLN A 168 -8.66 5.93 -14.31
CA GLN A 168 -9.44 6.17 -15.53
C GLN A 168 -10.28 7.46 -15.51
N LYS A 169 -10.52 8.02 -14.32
CA LYS A 169 -11.26 9.27 -14.11
C LYS A 169 -10.33 10.44 -13.78
N ASP A 170 -9.04 10.30 -14.05
CA ASP A 170 -7.98 11.28 -13.74
C ASP A 170 -7.90 11.67 -12.26
N SER A 171 -8.28 10.77 -11.34
CA SER A 171 -8.04 10.96 -9.90
C SER A 171 -6.63 10.50 -9.55
N LEU A 172 -5.92 11.35 -8.80
CA LEU A 172 -4.46 11.27 -8.68
C LEU A 172 -3.97 10.85 -7.29
N GLY A 173 -4.82 10.96 -6.26
CA GLY A 173 -4.47 10.56 -4.89
C GLY A 173 -4.14 9.07 -4.78
N GLU A 174 -4.73 8.25 -5.65
CA GLU A 174 -4.53 6.81 -5.70
C GLU A 174 -3.16 6.41 -6.27
N LEU A 175 -2.47 7.29 -7.03
CA LEU A 175 -1.12 7.03 -7.52
C LEU A 175 -0.12 6.90 -6.36
N GLN A 176 -0.21 7.79 -5.37
CA GLN A 176 0.60 7.73 -4.15
C GLN A 176 0.45 6.37 -3.47
N ILE A 177 -0.80 5.91 -3.32
CA ILE A 177 -1.13 4.64 -2.66
C ILE A 177 -0.55 3.47 -3.44
N LEU A 178 -0.73 3.47 -4.77
CA LEU A 178 -0.18 2.41 -5.63
C LEU A 178 1.35 2.38 -5.55
N ARG A 179 2.00 3.54 -5.61
CA ARG A 179 3.46 3.65 -5.54
C ARG A 179 3.99 3.08 -4.23
N ASP A 180 3.47 3.53 -3.09
CA ASP A 180 3.97 3.10 -1.78
C ASP A 180 3.68 1.62 -1.53
N LEU A 181 2.49 1.14 -1.93
CA LEU A 181 2.12 -0.28 -1.84
C LEU A 181 3.11 -1.16 -2.62
N VAL A 182 3.35 -0.83 -3.90
CA VAL A 182 4.23 -1.60 -4.77
C VAL A 182 5.67 -1.48 -4.29
N ALA A 183 6.15 -0.28 -3.96
CA ALA A 183 7.49 -0.05 -3.44
C ALA A 183 7.75 -0.89 -2.18
N LYS A 184 6.81 -0.89 -1.23
CA LYS A 184 6.95 -1.61 0.05
C LYS A 184 6.89 -3.13 -0.13
N MET A 185 5.93 -3.63 -0.89
CA MET A 185 5.73 -5.08 -1.09
C MET A 185 6.80 -5.69 -2.01
N ALA A 186 7.20 -5.01 -3.09
CA ALA A 186 8.23 -5.47 -4.01
C ALA A 186 9.65 -5.28 -3.46
N GLY A 187 9.78 -4.37 -2.49
CA GLY A 187 11.01 -3.98 -1.85
C GLY A 187 11.86 -3.01 -2.67
N ILE A 188 11.21 -2.10 -3.39
CA ILE A 188 11.87 -1.12 -4.26
C ILE A 188 11.98 0.18 -3.48
N LYS A 189 13.21 0.63 -3.20
CA LYS A 189 13.46 1.92 -2.53
C LYS A 189 13.55 3.04 -3.55
N PHE A 190 12.43 3.58 -4.01
CA PHE A 190 12.47 4.66 -5.00
C PHE A 190 12.18 6.00 -4.35
N ASP A 191 13.25 6.69 -3.92
CA ASP A 191 13.18 8.09 -3.52
C ASP A 191 14.12 8.89 -4.44
N VAL A 192 13.53 9.60 -5.40
CA VAL A 192 14.28 10.36 -6.41
C VAL A 192 15.07 11.49 -5.76
N ALA A 193 14.57 12.05 -4.65
CA ALA A 193 15.19 13.19 -3.98
C ALA A 193 16.50 12.81 -3.25
N THR A 194 16.65 11.55 -2.86
CA THR A 194 17.77 11.08 -2.01
C THR A 194 18.67 10.06 -2.72
N ILE A 195 18.49 9.82 -4.02
CA ILE A 195 19.26 8.82 -4.75
C ILE A 195 20.73 9.22 -4.89
N SER A 196 21.64 8.37 -4.39
CA SER A 196 23.08 8.57 -4.54
C SER A 196 23.60 8.08 -5.90
N SER A 197 24.78 8.51 -6.32
CA SER A 197 25.43 7.96 -7.52
C SER A 197 25.70 6.45 -7.38
N GLU A 198 26.05 5.99 -6.18
CA GLU A 198 26.24 4.57 -5.89
C GLU A 198 24.94 3.78 -6.04
N ASP A 199 23.81 4.37 -5.64
CA ASP A 199 22.50 3.76 -5.86
C ASP A 199 22.15 3.67 -7.35
N ILE A 200 22.51 4.66 -8.16
CA ILE A 200 22.31 4.63 -9.62
C ILE A 200 23.16 3.53 -10.26
N ASP A 201 24.44 3.42 -9.87
CA ASP A 201 25.35 2.40 -10.40
C ASP A 201 24.91 0.99 -9.98
N SER A 202 24.51 0.83 -8.72
CA SER A 202 24.01 -0.45 -8.22
C SER A 202 22.74 -0.90 -8.94
N ARG A 203 21.83 0.05 -9.24
CA ARG A 203 20.61 -0.12 -10.04
C ARG A 203 20.85 -0.47 -11.50
N SER A 204 21.95 0.01 -12.06
CA SER A 204 22.36 -0.33 -13.42
C SER A 204 23.02 -1.72 -13.49
N GLY A 205 23.41 -2.28 -12.35
CA GLY A 205 23.99 -3.60 -12.24
C GLY A 205 22.99 -4.76 -12.23
N GLY A 206 23.52 -5.97 -12.04
CA GLY A 206 22.72 -7.18 -11.91
C GLY A 206 21.92 -7.23 -10.60
N GLU A 207 20.97 -8.17 -10.52
CA GLU A 207 20.04 -8.32 -9.38
C GLU A 207 20.75 -8.35 -8.02
N ARG A 208 21.91 -9.01 -7.92
CA ARG A 208 22.67 -9.09 -6.66
C ARG A 208 23.16 -7.74 -6.17
N LEU A 209 23.65 -6.89 -7.07
CA LEU A 209 24.17 -5.56 -6.72
C LEU A 209 23.03 -4.63 -6.30
N ARG A 210 21.90 -4.72 -7.00
CA ARG A 210 20.66 -4.00 -6.68
C ARG A 210 20.13 -4.34 -5.30
N LEU A 211 20.00 -5.63 -5.00
CA LEU A 211 19.54 -6.10 -3.70
C LEU A 211 20.49 -5.68 -2.57
N ALA A 212 21.79 -5.57 -2.83
CA ALA A 212 22.77 -5.14 -1.84
C ALA A 212 22.62 -3.65 -1.45
N SER A 213 22.28 -2.76 -2.40
CA SER A 213 21.95 -1.36 -2.09
C SER A 213 20.56 -1.23 -1.45
N GLU A 214 19.56 -1.91 -1.99
CA GLU A 214 18.18 -1.80 -1.49
C GLU A 214 18.06 -2.39 -0.08
N TYR A 215 18.70 -3.53 0.16
CA TYR A 215 18.68 -4.25 1.43
C TYR A 215 20.06 -4.74 1.81
N PRO A 216 20.91 -3.83 2.31
CA PRO A 216 22.26 -4.18 2.72
C PRO A 216 22.18 -5.28 3.75
N TRP A 217 22.99 -6.31 3.51
CA TRP A 217 23.23 -7.32 4.52
C TRP A 217 23.80 -6.62 5.76
N PRO A 218 23.44 -7.02 6.99
CA PRO A 218 23.95 -6.39 8.22
C PRO A 218 25.43 -6.73 8.43
N THR A 219 26.31 -6.23 7.57
CA THR A 219 27.75 -6.47 7.55
C THR A 219 28.45 -5.80 8.72
N GLU A 220 28.03 -4.60 9.11
CA GLU A 220 28.53 -3.91 10.31
C GLU A 220 28.44 -4.83 11.52
N VAL A 221 27.33 -5.55 11.70
CA VAL A 221 27.10 -6.49 12.80
C VAL A 221 28.01 -7.73 12.76
N LEU A 222 28.48 -8.12 11.57
CA LEU A 222 29.37 -9.27 11.37
C LEU A 222 30.84 -8.91 11.54
N PHE A 223 31.21 -7.64 11.32
CA PHE A 223 32.59 -7.21 11.19
C PHE A 223 32.98 -6.06 12.13
N ASP A 224 32.07 -5.49 12.92
CA ASP A 224 32.41 -4.51 13.96
C ASP A 224 33.20 -5.18 15.08
N ARG A 225 34.51 -4.89 15.11
CA ARG A 225 35.40 -5.30 16.20
C ARG A 225 35.18 -4.50 17.48
N ALA A 226 34.48 -3.37 17.43
CA ALA A 226 34.25 -2.50 18.59
C ALA A 226 33.25 -3.10 19.60
N GLU A 227 32.21 -3.81 19.15
CA GLU A 227 31.34 -4.61 20.03
C GLU A 227 31.99 -5.92 20.50
N ALA A 228 33.09 -6.34 19.86
CA ALA A 228 33.83 -7.57 20.18
C ALA A 228 34.96 -7.37 21.20
N ALA A 229 35.29 -6.12 21.56
CA ALA A 229 36.39 -5.78 22.47
C ALA A 229 35.93 -5.48 23.91
N GLY A 230 34.66 -5.71 24.24
CA GLY A 230 34.09 -5.53 25.58
C GLY A 230 33.81 -6.87 26.26
N ASP A 231 34.78 -7.32 27.06
CA ASP A 231 34.70 -8.37 28.07
C ASP A 231 34.43 -9.82 27.61
N MET A 232 35.05 -10.76 28.31
CA MET A 232 35.08 -12.20 28.03
C MET A 232 33.74 -12.89 28.32
N GLY A 233 32.70 -12.51 27.58
CA GLY A 233 31.38 -13.10 27.57
C GLY A 233 30.84 -13.07 26.16
N ILE A 234 30.90 -14.20 25.48
CA ILE A 234 30.18 -14.52 24.25
C ILE A 234 29.02 -13.54 23.93
N GLY A 235 29.22 -12.62 22.98
CA GLY A 235 28.19 -11.73 22.42
C GLY A 235 27.11 -12.46 21.59
N LYS A 236 26.52 -13.53 22.13
CA LYS A 236 25.77 -14.57 21.40
C LYS A 236 24.33 -14.24 21.01
N LEU A 237 23.81 -13.05 21.26
CA LEU A 237 22.37 -12.77 21.06
C LEU A 237 22.06 -11.64 20.07
N GLY A 238 22.97 -10.68 19.84
CA GLY A 238 22.71 -9.53 18.97
C GLY A 238 22.80 -9.85 17.47
N GLY A 239 23.93 -10.41 17.04
CA GLY A 239 24.20 -10.63 15.61
C GLY A 239 23.30 -11.69 14.97
N ALA A 240 23.16 -12.85 15.62
CA ALA A 240 22.25 -13.90 15.16
C ALA A 240 20.79 -13.44 15.11
N ALA A 241 20.35 -12.63 16.08
CA ALA A 241 19.00 -12.06 16.07
C ALA A 241 18.80 -11.04 14.93
N LYS A 242 19.77 -10.15 14.69
CA LYS A 242 19.74 -9.19 13.57
C LYS A 242 19.75 -9.89 12.21
N ILE A 243 20.55 -10.94 12.03
CA ILE A 243 20.55 -11.77 10.80
C ILE A 243 19.20 -12.47 10.63
N LYS A 244 18.67 -13.07 11.70
CA LYS A 244 17.36 -13.73 11.66
C LYS A 244 16.24 -12.73 11.34
N ALA A 245 16.30 -11.51 11.87
CA ALA A 245 15.35 -10.44 11.56
C ALA A 245 15.46 -9.99 10.09
N TYR A 246 16.68 -9.85 9.56
CA TYR A 246 16.90 -9.56 8.14
C TYR A 246 16.29 -10.64 7.25
N GLN A 247 16.57 -11.92 7.53
CA GLN A 247 16.02 -13.05 6.78
C GLN A 247 14.48 -13.11 6.88
N ALA A 248 13.92 -12.86 8.06
CA ALA A 248 12.47 -12.81 8.26
C ALA A 248 11.82 -11.70 7.44
N ALA A 249 12.39 -10.48 7.45
CA ALA A 249 11.90 -9.36 6.67
C ALA A 249 11.97 -9.62 5.15
N GLN A 250 13.03 -10.28 4.67
CA GLN A 250 13.14 -10.70 3.27
C GLN A 250 12.08 -11.74 2.89
N LYS A 251 11.82 -12.70 3.78
CA LYS A 251 10.77 -13.70 3.57
C LYS A 251 9.38 -13.07 3.52
N GLU A 252 9.08 -12.19 4.47
CA GLU A 252 7.80 -11.44 4.54
C GLU A 252 7.54 -10.66 3.24
N ARG A 253 8.54 -9.92 2.75
CA ARG A 253 8.45 -9.21 1.46
C ARG A 253 8.28 -10.16 0.28
N SER A 254 9.01 -11.26 0.23
CA SER A 254 8.88 -12.24 -0.85
C SER A 254 7.47 -12.82 -0.90
N GLU A 255 6.87 -13.12 0.26
CA GLU A 255 5.49 -13.58 0.36
C GLU A 255 4.51 -12.49 -0.08
N ALA A 256 4.64 -11.26 0.44
CA ALA A 256 3.79 -10.14 0.07
C ALA A 256 3.84 -9.85 -1.44
N CYS A 257 5.04 -9.76 -2.01
CA CYS A 257 5.25 -9.56 -3.44
C CYS A 257 4.55 -10.64 -4.29
N LYS A 258 4.63 -11.92 -3.90
CA LYS A 258 3.90 -13.00 -4.59
C LYS A 258 2.39 -12.80 -4.55
N TRP A 259 1.84 -12.40 -3.40
CA TRP A 259 0.41 -12.13 -3.27
C TRP A 259 -0.04 -10.90 -4.09
N LEU A 260 0.81 -9.87 -4.19
CA LEU A 260 0.58 -8.72 -5.07
C LEU A 260 0.50 -9.13 -6.54
N ILE A 261 1.46 -9.94 -7.00
CA ILE A 261 1.47 -10.46 -8.37
C ILE A 261 0.22 -11.29 -8.63
N ASN A 262 -0.11 -12.23 -7.74
CA ASN A 262 -1.30 -13.07 -7.89
C ASN A 262 -2.57 -12.22 -7.97
N SER A 263 -2.70 -11.21 -7.12
CA SER A 263 -3.87 -10.32 -7.11
C SER A 263 -3.98 -9.50 -8.40
N LEU A 264 -2.86 -9.01 -8.94
CA LEU A 264 -2.79 -8.28 -10.21
C LEU A 264 -3.08 -9.16 -11.43
N GLN A 265 -2.66 -10.42 -11.40
CA GLN A 265 -2.91 -11.39 -12.47
C GLN A 265 -4.36 -11.86 -12.46
N GLU A 266 -4.90 -12.21 -11.29
CA GLU A 266 -6.29 -12.65 -11.14
C GLU A 266 -7.30 -11.55 -11.48
N SER A 267 -6.97 -10.29 -11.15
CA SER A 267 -7.78 -9.12 -11.55
C SER A 267 -7.54 -8.68 -13.00
N LYS A 268 -6.53 -9.23 -13.68
CA LYS A 268 -6.08 -8.82 -15.04
C LYS A 268 -5.67 -7.35 -15.14
N LEU A 269 -5.23 -6.74 -14.04
CA LEU A 269 -4.85 -5.33 -13.97
C LEU A 269 -3.34 -5.07 -14.17
N THR A 270 -2.53 -6.13 -14.27
CA THR A 270 -1.06 -6.07 -14.38
C THR A 270 -0.56 -5.10 -15.46
N VAL A 271 -0.95 -5.32 -16.73
CA VAL A 271 -0.56 -4.44 -17.84
C VAL A 271 -1.48 -3.22 -17.99
N PRO A 272 -2.82 -3.33 -17.79
CA PRO A 272 -3.71 -2.17 -17.85
C PRO A 272 -3.29 -1.03 -16.91
N LEU A 273 -2.87 -1.32 -15.67
CA LEU A 273 -2.37 -0.28 -14.76
C LEU A 273 -1.08 0.36 -15.30
N LEU A 274 -0.14 -0.43 -15.81
CA LEU A 274 1.11 0.08 -16.39
C LEU A 274 0.84 1.06 -17.55
N VAL A 275 -0.03 0.65 -18.47
CA VAL A 275 -0.43 1.45 -19.64
C VAL A 275 -1.16 2.72 -19.20
N LEU A 276 -2.07 2.62 -18.24
CA LEU A 276 -2.85 3.75 -17.75
C LEU A 276 -1.99 4.79 -17.05
N ILE A 277 -1.04 4.37 -16.19
CA ILE A 277 -0.10 5.28 -15.54
C ILE A 277 0.77 5.99 -16.60
N ALA A 278 1.27 5.24 -17.59
CA ALA A 278 2.06 5.82 -18.68
C ALA A 278 1.24 6.84 -19.50
N GLN A 279 0.00 6.51 -19.83
CA GLN A 279 -0.90 7.42 -20.52
C GLN A 279 -1.14 8.70 -19.71
N GLN A 280 -1.31 8.60 -18.39
CA GLN A 280 -1.43 9.75 -17.50
C GLN A 280 -0.15 10.58 -17.45
N THR A 281 1.04 9.97 -17.51
CA THR A 281 2.31 10.71 -17.58
C THR A 281 2.39 11.59 -18.83
N SER A 282 1.96 11.09 -20.00
CA SER A 282 1.90 11.88 -21.23
C SER A 282 0.73 12.86 -21.25
N GLY A 283 -0.38 12.52 -20.60
CA GLY A 283 -1.63 13.28 -20.60
C GLY A 283 -1.79 14.29 -19.45
N CYS A 284 -0.88 14.33 -18.48
CA CYS A 284 -1.06 15.09 -17.23
C CYS A 284 -1.36 16.58 -17.43
N LEU A 285 -0.78 17.18 -18.47
CA LEU A 285 -1.00 18.58 -18.87
C LEU A 285 -2.45 18.88 -19.31
N PHE A 286 -3.20 17.86 -19.72
CA PHE A 286 -4.54 17.98 -20.29
C PHE A 286 -5.65 17.57 -19.31
N THR A 287 -5.30 17.22 -18.07
CA THR A 287 -6.27 16.77 -17.06
C THR A 287 -7.16 17.92 -16.58
N ALA A 288 -8.42 17.62 -16.27
CA ALA A 288 -9.41 18.62 -15.85
C ALA A 288 -9.02 19.37 -14.56
N GLU A 289 -8.25 18.73 -13.67
CA GLU A 289 -7.75 19.31 -12.42
C GLU A 289 -6.59 20.29 -12.68
N ALA A 290 -5.68 19.94 -13.61
CA ALA A 290 -4.60 20.83 -14.04
C ALA A 290 -5.09 22.11 -14.72
N ILE A 291 -6.29 22.09 -15.30
CA ILE A 291 -6.93 23.26 -15.90
C ILE A 291 -7.48 24.22 -14.83
N LYS A 292 -7.83 23.72 -13.63
CA LYS A 292 -8.49 24.49 -12.56
C LYS A 292 -7.54 25.04 -11.50
N GLN A 293 -6.50 24.29 -11.11
CA GLN A 293 -5.47 24.73 -10.15
C GLN A 293 -4.31 25.42 -10.89
N ASP A 294 -3.52 26.27 -10.21
CA ASP A 294 -2.39 27.01 -10.78
C ASP A 294 -1.57 26.16 -11.78
N LYS A 295 -1.78 26.44 -13.08
CA LYS A 295 -1.58 25.49 -14.19
C LYS A 295 -0.21 24.83 -14.24
N ILE A 296 0.85 25.54 -13.87
CA ILE A 296 2.22 25.09 -14.09
C ILE A 296 2.74 24.25 -12.91
N ARG A 297 2.48 24.68 -11.67
CA ARG A 297 3.02 24.02 -10.48
C ARG A 297 2.37 22.67 -10.26
N PHE A 298 1.04 22.61 -10.33
CA PHE A 298 0.30 21.36 -10.20
C PHE A 298 0.63 20.39 -11.33
N SER A 299 0.66 20.84 -12.59
CA SER A 299 1.02 19.96 -13.71
C SER A 299 2.43 19.39 -13.61
N SER A 300 3.39 20.22 -13.16
CA SER A 300 4.77 19.77 -12.92
C SER A 300 4.83 18.73 -11.80
N TRP A 301 4.14 19.00 -10.69
CA TRP A 301 4.04 18.08 -9.56
C TRP A 301 3.41 16.75 -9.99
N LEU A 302 2.30 16.80 -10.73
CA LEU A 302 1.59 15.64 -11.23
C LEU A 302 2.46 14.81 -12.17
N HIS A 303 3.16 15.46 -13.10
CA HIS A 303 4.08 14.77 -13.99
C HIS A 303 5.15 13.99 -13.20
N VAL A 304 5.73 14.60 -12.16
CA VAL A 304 6.70 13.94 -11.28
C VAL A 304 6.06 12.73 -10.59
N GLN A 305 4.86 12.86 -10.02
CA GLN A 305 4.19 11.75 -9.34
C GLN A 305 3.83 10.58 -10.27
N CYS A 306 3.32 10.87 -11.47
CA CYS A 306 3.04 9.84 -12.47
C CYS A 306 4.33 9.13 -12.90
N GLN A 307 5.40 9.91 -13.16
CA GLN A 307 6.68 9.36 -13.57
C GLN A 307 7.31 8.47 -12.49
N GLU A 308 7.31 8.91 -11.23
CA GLU A 308 7.81 8.11 -10.11
C GLU A 308 7.03 6.81 -9.95
N THR A 309 5.69 6.90 -9.99
CA THR A 309 4.81 5.74 -9.87
C THR A 309 5.04 4.77 -11.03
N LEU A 310 5.19 5.29 -12.26
CA LEU A 310 5.48 4.50 -13.44
C LEU A 310 6.82 3.76 -13.31
N LEU A 311 7.87 4.46 -12.87
CA LEU A 311 9.20 3.86 -12.71
C LEU A 311 9.18 2.75 -11.66
N VAL A 312 8.56 2.97 -10.51
CA VAL A 312 8.39 1.95 -9.46
C VAL A 312 7.60 0.75 -9.97
N TYR A 313 6.50 0.99 -10.67
CA TYR A 313 5.63 -0.07 -11.14
C TYR A 313 6.28 -0.89 -12.27
N ALA A 314 6.91 -0.23 -13.23
CA ALA A 314 7.64 -0.88 -14.31
C ALA A 314 8.81 -1.72 -13.77
N ASP A 315 9.59 -1.17 -12.83
CA ASP A 315 10.70 -1.86 -12.19
C ASP A 315 10.22 -3.09 -11.40
N PHE A 316 9.09 -2.98 -10.69
CA PHE A 316 8.43 -4.12 -10.07
C PHE A 316 8.07 -5.21 -11.09
N LEU A 317 7.38 -4.87 -12.17
CA LEU A 317 6.95 -5.83 -13.18
C LEU A 317 8.16 -6.52 -13.83
N TRP A 318 9.18 -5.76 -14.23
CA TRP A 318 10.35 -6.32 -14.91
C TRP A 318 11.22 -7.21 -14.04
N ARG A 319 11.21 -7.00 -12.72
CA ARG A 319 11.94 -7.83 -11.76
C ARG A 319 11.18 -9.09 -11.35
N ARG A 320 9.85 -9.01 -11.27
CA ARG A 320 9.04 -10.00 -10.55
C ARG A 320 8.07 -10.78 -11.42
N VAL A 321 7.67 -10.24 -12.57
CA VAL A 321 6.74 -10.88 -13.50
C VAL A 321 7.51 -11.42 -14.71
N PRO A 322 7.25 -12.66 -15.16
CA PRO A 322 7.89 -13.21 -16.35
C PRO A 322 7.64 -12.35 -17.59
N THR A 323 8.69 -12.10 -18.38
CA THR A 323 8.61 -11.26 -19.60
C THR A 323 7.50 -11.70 -20.55
N LYS A 324 7.27 -13.00 -20.70
CA LYS A 324 6.24 -13.56 -21.59
C LYS A 324 4.83 -13.08 -21.22
N ASP A 325 4.53 -13.00 -19.93
CA ASP A 325 3.22 -12.61 -19.41
C ASP A 325 2.96 -11.10 -19.62
N ILE A 326 4.03 -10.30 -19.58
CA ILE A 326 3.96 -8.85 -19.84
C ILE A 326 3.82 -8.59 -21.34
N VAL A 327 4.72 -9.16 -22.15
CA VAL A 327 4.78 -8.90 -23.60
C VAL A 327 3.55 -9.43 -24.34
N GLY A 328 2.98 -10.56 -23.90
CA GLY A 328 1.75 -11.08 -24.49
C GLY A 328 0.51 -10.20 -24.29
N LEU A 329 0.55 -9.28 -23.31
CA LEU A 329 -0.56 -8.39 -22.98
C LEU A 329 -0.30 -6.92 -23.37
N LEU A 330 0.95 -6.56 -23.69
CA LEU A 330 1.31 -5.21 -24.11
C LEU A 330 0.86 -4.94 -25.55
N PRO A 331 0.23 -3.77 -25.82
CA PRO A 331 -0.04 -3.34 -27.19
C PRO A 331 1.25 -3.16 -28.01
N GLY A 332 1.14 -3.26 -29.34
CA GLY A 332 2.26 -3.04 -30.24
C GLY A 332 2.78 -1.59 -30.17
N PRO A 333 4.04 -1.33 -30.59
CA PRO A 333 4.65 0.00 -30.54
C PRO A 333 3.82 1.06 -31.27
N MET A 334 3.27 0.72 -32.43
CA MET A 334 2.46 1.64 -33.21
C MET A 334 1.10 1.91 -32.57
N ASP A 335 0.53 0.95 -31.83
CA ASP A 335 -0.73 1.13 -31.12
C ASP A 335 -0.54 2.02 -29.89
N LEU A 336 0.57 1.84 -29.15
CA LEU A 336 0.94 2.70 -28.02
C LEU A 336 1.08 4.16 -28.45
N ILE A 337 1.72 4.42 -29.60
CA ILE A 337 1.95 5.78 -30.09
C ILE A 337 0.70 6.36 -30.75
N ASN A 338 0.08 5.63 -31.67
CA ASN A 338 -0.99 6.20 -32.50
C ASN A 338 -2.38 6.10 -31.86
N GLN A 339 -2.69 4.99 -31.18
CA GLN A 339 -4.02 4.80 -30.58
C GLN A 339 -4.07 5.36 -29.17
N LEU A 340 -3.03 5.13 -28.38
CA LEU A 340 -2.95 5.57 -26.98
C LEU A 340 -2.24 6.92 -26.81
N GLN A 341 -1.78 7.54 -27.90
CA GLN A 341 -1.21 8.89 -27.92
C GLN A 341 -0.07 9.08 -26.91
N MET A 342 0.71 8.02 -26.67
CA MET A 342 1.87 8.10 -25.78
C MET A 342 3.09 8.68 -26.49
N GLU A 343 3.94 9.35 -25.71
CA GLU A 343 5.23 9.81 -26.21
C GLU A 343 6.11 8.61 -26.66
N PRO A 344 6.82 8.68 -27.80
CA PRO A 344 7.64 7.58 -28.28
C PRO A 344 8.68 7.08 -27.27
N ALA A 345 9.28 7.98 -26.49
CA ALA A 345 10.22 7.63 -25.43
C ALA A 345 9.57 6.74 -24.36
N LEU A 346 8.32 7.03 -23.99
CA LEU A 346 7.55 6.28 -23.01
C LEU A 346 7.11 4.92 -23.57
N ALA A 347 6.67 4.88 -24.82
CA ALA A 347 6.31 3.64 -25.50
C ALA A 347 7.51 2.68 -25.59
N LEU A 348 8.70 3.19 -25.94
CA LEU A 348 9.94 2.40 -25.96
C LEU A 348 10.36 1.95 -24.56
N PHE A 349 10.14 2.79 -23.53
CA PHE A 349 10.39 2.40 -22.15
C PHE A 349 9.53 1.20 -21.74
N LEU A 350 8.22 1.22 -22.04
CA LEU A 350 7.31 0.10 -21.74
C LEU A 350 7.71 -1.19 -22.46
N LEU A 351 8.17 -1.08 -23.71
CA LEU A 351 8.56 -2.22 -24.55
C LEU A 351 9.97 -2.76 -24.25
N ARG A 352 10.73 -2.14 -23.34
CA ARG A 352 12.09 -2.56 -22.98
C ARG A 352 12.23 -4.07 -22.67
N PRO A 353 11.29 -4.76 -21.99
CA PRO A 353 11.39 -6.19 -21.76
C PRO A 353 11.29 -7.04 -23.03
N ALA A 354 10.57 -6.57 -24.05
CA ALA A 354 10.42 -7.26 -25.33
C ALA A 354 11.65 -7.10 -26.23
N LEU A 355 12.47 -6.07 -25.98
CA LEU A 355 13.66 -5.72 -26.76
C LEU A 355 14.95 -6.38 -26.23
N LYS A 356 14.89 -7.01 -25.04
CA LYS A 356 15.99 -7.81 -24.47
C LYS A 356 15.85 -9.26 -24.88
#